data_AF-J9GL14-F1
#
_entry.id   AF-J9GL14-F1
#
_cell.length_a   1.000
_cell.length_b   1.000
_cell.length_c   1.000
_cell.angle_alpha   90.00
_cell.angle_beta   90.00
_cell.angle_gamma   90.00
#
_symmetry.space_group_name_H-M   'P 1'
#
loop_
_entity.id
_entity.type
_entity.pdbx_description
1 polymer ?
#
loop_
_entity_poly.entity_id
_entity_poly.type
_entity_poly.pdbx_seq_one_letter_code
_entity_poly.pdbx_strand_id
1 'polypeptide(L)'
;MLGQIFSSRRRDGKLLESSITNDAGVQIGNLAESIKLRARQLLGEDIQLPDNAYHGEYVISIAQDYLDKKPVHAHDGTVIESQGNLNDTETIRRYGVAYLRNEQDDDLAALGVKFDNFYLESSLYASGRVAAAVQAMIQSGRTEEKEGALWLNTPACKDLGIIDDKPRVMRKVDGTFT
;
A
#
# COMPACT_ATOMS: atom_id res chain seq x y z
N MET A 1 -9.80 -5.43 0.96
CA MET A 1 -9.59 -4.34 1.93
C MET A 1 -8.10 -4.13 2.05
N LEU A 2 -7.60 -2.91 1.83
CA LEU A 2 -6.17 -2.60 1.93
C LEU A 2 -5.71 -2.84 3.37
N GLY A 3 -4.58 -3.54 3.55
CA GLY A 3 -4.03 -3.80 4.87
C GLY A 3 -3.49 -2.50 5.49
N GLN A 4 -3.81 -2.24 6.76
CA GLN A 4 -3.25 -1.13 7.53
C GLN A 4 -2.40 -1.66 8.69
N ILE A 5 -1.29 -0.98 8.97
CA ILE A 5 -0.47 -1.20 10.17
C ILE A 5 -0.53 0.07 11.03
N PHE A 6 -0.95 -0.09 12.28
CA PHE A 6 -1.02 1.00 13.25
C PHE A 6 0.24 1.07 14.09
N SER A 7 0.78 2.27 14.28
CA SER A 7 1.94 2.51 15.14
C SER A 7 1.71 3.78 15.96
N SER A 8 1.95 3.70 17.27
CA SER A 8 1.87 4.84 18.19
C SER A 8 3.26 5.18 18.75
N ARG A 9 3.55 6.49 18.85
CA ARG A 9 4.77 6.98 19.52
C ARG A 9 4.43 8.23 20.32
N ARG A 10 5.08 8.41 21.47
CA ARG A 10 4.96 9.63 22.27
C ARG A 10 6.10 10.60 21.92
N ARG A 11 5.77 11.85 21.62
CA ARG A 11 6.73 12.97 21.56
C ARG A 11 6.14 14.11 22.39
N ASP A 12 6.93 14.63 23.34
CA ASP A 12 6.57 15.78 24.19
C ASP A 12 5.21 15.66 24.92
N GLY A 13 4.84 14.44 25.33
CA GLY A 13 3.60 14.18 26.07
C GLY A 13 2.34 14.01 25.21
N LYS A 14 2.42 14.21 23.88
CA LYS A 14 1.33 13.90 22.95
C LYS A 14 1.48 12.46 22.42
N LEU A 15 0.39 11.70 22.47
CA LEU A 15 0.22 10.48 21.68
C LEU A 15 0.11 10.92 20.21
N LEU A 16 1.01 10.42 19.38
CA LEU A 16 0.91 10.53 17.93
C LEU A 16 0.50 9.15 17.42
N GLU A 17 -0.68 9.08 16.81
CA GLU A 17 -1.14 7.86 16.16
C GLU A 17 -0.85 7.96 14.66
N SER A 18 -0.10 6.99 14.14
CA SER A 18 0.24 6.89 12.72
C SER A 18 -0.32 5.63 12.11
N SER A 19 -0.93 5.76 10.92
CA SER A 19 -1.38 4.63 10.11
C SER A 19 -0.50 4.54 8.87
N ILE A 20 0.08 3.36 8.63
CA ILE A 20 0.76 3.03 7.38
C ILE A 20 -0.25 2.41 6.43
N THR A 21 -0.45 3.06 5.29
CA THR A 21 -1.33 2.59 4.23
C THR A 21 -0.47 1.89 3.18
N ASN A 22 -0.78 0.61 2.92
CA ASN A 22 -0.17 -0.11 1.80
C ASN A 22 -0.73 0.47 0.49
N ASP A 23 0.05 1.36 -0.13
CA ASP A 23 -0.20 1.96 -1.45
C ASP A 23 0.82 1.48 -2.51
N ALA A 24 1.60 0.43 -2.21
CA ALA A 24 2.60 -0.13 -3.09
C ALA A 24 2.60 -1.67 -3.11
N GLY A 25 2.85 -2.27 -4.27
CA GLY A 25 2.96 -3.72 -4.42
C GLY A 25 1.75 -4.39 -5.07
N VAL A 26 1.71 -5.73 -5.01
CA VAL A 26 0.82 -6.56 -5.84
C VAL A 26 -0.66 -6.23 -5.61
N GLN A 27 -1.08 -5.95 -4.38
CA GLN A 27 -2.49 -5.66 -4.08
C GLN A 27 -2.97 -4.35 -4.71
N ILE A 28 -2.10 -3.35 -4.79
CA ILE A 28 -2.40 -2.05 -5.40
C ILE A 28 -2.30 -2.12 -6.92
N GLY A 29 -1.36 -2.91 -7.45
CA GLY A 29 -1.32 -3.26 -8.86
C GLY A 29 -2.63 -3.94 -9.30
N ASN A 30 -3.09 -4.93 -8.55
CA ASN A 30 -4.36 -5.61 -8.79
C ASN A 30 -5.54 -4.63 -8.72
N LEU A 31 -5.53 -3.67 -7.79
CA LEU A 31 -6.59 -2.65 -7.69
C LEU A 31 -6.65 -1.80 -8.96
N ALA A 32 -5.51 -1.26 -9.40
CA ALA A 32 -5.43 -0.43 -10.60
C ALA A 32 -5.90 -1.20 -11.84
N GLU A 33 -5.47 -2.46 -11.98
CA GLU A 33 -5.91 -3.31 -13.08
C GLU A 33 -7.40 -3.63 -13.01
N SER A 34 -7.94 -3.87 -11.80
CA SER A 34 -9.37 -4.12 -11.62
C SER A 34 -10.22 -2.92 -12.03
N ILE A 35 -9.83 -1.70 -11.62
CA ILE A 35 -10.50 -0.46 -12.02
C ILE A 35 -10.46 -0.30 -13.54
N LYS A 36 -9.29 -0.54 -14.15
CA LYS A 36 -9.14 -0.46 -15.61
C LYS A 36 -10.02 -1.48 -16.34
N LEU A 37 -10.06 -2.74 -15.90
CA LEU A 37 -10.90 -3.78 -16.50
C LEU A 37 -12.39 -3.46 -16.32
N ARG A 38 -12.80 -2.99 -15.14
CA ARG A 38 -14.18 -2.52 -14.90
C ARG A 38 -14.54 -1.34 -15.80
N ALA A 39 -13.63 -0.38 -15.99
CA ALA A 39 -13.86 0.75 -16.89
C ALA A 39 -14.07 0.29 -18.34
N ARG A 40 -13.28 -0.69 -18.81
CA ARG A 40 -13.47 -1.30 -20.13
C ARG A 40 -14.81 -2.05 -20.24
N GLN A 41 -15.22 -2.77 -19.21
CA GLN A 41 -16.56 -3.38 -19.15
C GLN A 41 -17.67 -2.32 -19.25
N LEU A 42 -17.54 -1.18 -18.56
CA LEU A 42 -18.50 -0.07 -18.62
C LEU A 42 -18.55 0.58 -20.01
N LEU A 43 -17.45 0.52 -20.78
CA LEU A 43 -17.40 0.93 -22.19
C LEU A 43 -17.95 -0.12 -23.17
N GLY A 44 -18.47 -1.24 -22.67
CA GLY A 44 -19.12 -2.30 -23.45
C GLY A 44 -18.20 -3.42 -23.93
N GLU A 45 -16.95 -3.49 -23.44
CA GLU A 45 -16.06 -4.61 -23.74
C GLU A 45 -16.46 -5.87 -22.93
N ASP A 46 -16.58 -7.02 -23.59
CA ASP A 46 -16.79 -8.30 -22.93
C ASP A 46 -15.46 -8.83 -22.37
N ILE A 47 -15.24 -8.59 -21.08
CA ILE A 47 -14.00 -8.92 -20.37
C ILE A 47 -14.33 -9.78 -19.16
N GLN A 48 -13.65 -10.90 -19.02
CA GLN A 48 -13.65 -11.66 -17.77
C GLN A 48 -12.58 -11.11 -16.82
N LEU A 49 -12.96 -10.90 -15.56
CA LEU A 49 -12.03 -10.48 -14.52
C LEU A 49 -11.20 -11.68 -14.05
N PRO A 50 -9.87 -11.55 -13.94
CA PRO A 50 -9.03 -12.60 -13.39
C PRO A 50 -9.27 -12.77 -11.88
N ASP A 51 -8.96 -13.94 -11.32
CA ASP A 51 -9.22 -14.28 -9.90
C ASP A 51 -8.57 -13.33 -8.89
N ASN A 52 -7.45 -12.73 -9.26
CA ASN A 52 -6.71 -11.79 -8.42
C ASN A 52 -7.24 -10.35 -8.51
N ALA A 53 -8.25 -10.09 -9.36
CA ALA A 53 -8.92 -8.80 -9.42
C ALA A 53 -9.84 -8.59 -8.23
N TYR A 54 -10.18 -7.33 -7.99
CA TYR A 54 -11.21 -6.96 -7.06
C TYR A 54 -12.57 -7.00 -7.76
N HIS A 55 -13.47 -7.82 -7.24
CA HIS A 55 -14.77 -8.08 -7.86
C HIS A 55 -15.93 -7.26 -7.26
N GLY A 56 -15.71 -6.57 -6.14
CA GLY A 56 -16.76 -5.82 -5.44
C GLY A 56 -17.33 -4.66 -6.24
N GLU A 57 -18.57 -4.27 -5.91
CA GLU A 57 -19.28 -3.16 -6.58
C GLU A 57 -18.55 -1.83 -6.45
N TYR A 58 -17.85 -1.58 -5.34
CA TYR A 58 -17.05 -0.38 -5.12
C TYR A 58 -16.03 -0.13 -6.25
N VAL A 59 -15.46 -1.18 -6.84
CA VAL A 59 -14.49 -1.04 -7.95
C VAL A 59 -15.18 -0.55 -9.21
N ILE A 60 -16.45 -0.92 -9.41
CA ILE A 60 -17.26 -0.44 -10.53
C ILE A 60 -17.55 1.05 -10.33
N SER A 61 -17.91 1.46 -9.11
CA SER A 61 -18.13 2.88 -8.77
C SER A 61 -16.88 3.72 -9.04
N ILE A 62 -15.70 3.26 -8.57
CA ILE A 62 -14.42 3.94 -8.81
C ILE A 62 -14.14 4.04 -10.32
N ALA A 63 -14.37 2.97 -11.08
CA ALA A 63 -14.16 2.96 -12.52
C ALA A 63 -15.10 3.92 -13.25
N GLN A 64 -16.37 3.99 -12.84
CA GLN A 64 -17.33 4.94 -13.39
C GLN A 64 -16.92 6.38 -13.11
N ASP A 65 -16.58 6.70 -11.85
CA ASP A 65 -16.16 8.05 -11.47
C ASP A 65 -14.87 8.47 -12.18
N TYR A 66 -13.94 7.52 -12.39
CA TYR A 66 -12.76 7.74 -13.19
C TYR A 66 -13.11 8.07 -14.66
N LEU A 67 -14.02 7.31 -15.29
CA LEU A 67 -14.47 7.58 -16.66
C LEU A 67 -15.24 8.90 -16.79
N ASP A 68 -16.03 9.24 -15.78
CA ASP A 68 -16.77 10.50 -15.66
C ASP A 68 -15.85 11.71 -15.41
N LYS A 69 -14.53 11.48 -15.27
CA LYS A 69 -13.51 12.52 -15.03
C LYS A 69 -13.75 13.29 -13.73
N LYS A 70 -14.36 12.65 -12.73
CA LYS A 70 -14.55 13.27 -11.42
C LYS A 70 -13.20 13.30 -10.70
N PRO A 71 -12.75 14.45 -10.17
CA PRO A 71 -11.53 14.49 -9.36
C PRO A 71 -11.77 13.82 -8.00
N VAL A 72 -10.70 13.25 -7.43
CA VAL A 72 -10.70 12.85 -6.01
C VAL A 72 -9.96 13.91 -5.22
N HIS A 73 -10.63 14.48 -4.23
CA HIS A 73 -10.06 15.41 -3.25
C HIS A 73 -9.70 14.62 -1.99
N ALA A 74 -8.43 14.24 -1.84
CA ALA A 74 -7.96 13.54 -0.66
C ALA A 74 -8.02 14.44 0.58
N HIS A 75 -8.25 13.86 1.76
CA HIS A 75 -8.30 14.62 3.02
C HIS A 75 -6.99 15.36 3.35
N ASP A 76 -5.85 14.92 2.81
CA ASP A 76 -4.56 15.61 2.97
C ASP A 76 -4.40 16.86 2.06
N GLY A 77 -5.43 17.18 1.28
CA GLY A 77 -5.44 18.31 0.34
C GLY A 77 -4.93 17.97 -1.05
N THR A 78 -4.45 16.75 -1.29
CA THR A 78 -4.05 16.29 -2.62
C THR A 78 -5.27 16.15 -3.52
N VAL A 79 -5.17 16.61 -4.76
CA VAL A 79 -6.21 16.41 -5.79
C VAL A 79 -5.67 15.49 -6.86
N ILE A 80 -6.40 14.40 -7.13
CA ILE A 80 -6.11 13.49 -8.23
C ILE A 80 -7.14 13.72 -9.33
N GLU A 81 -6.70 14.36 -10.41
CA GLU A 81 -7.50 14.58 -11.60
C GLU A 81 -7.63 13.29 -12.42
N SER A 82 -8.84 12.98 -12.87
CA SER A 82 -9.04 11.92 -13.87
C SER A 82 -9.27 12.52 -15.24
N GLN A 83 -8.55 12.00 -16.24
CA GLN A 83 -8.79 12.30 -17.65
C GLN A 83 -9.64 11.21 -18.34
N GLY A 84 -10.06 10.17 -17.60
CA GLY A 84 -10.69 8.96 -18.15
C GLY A 84 -9.74 8.16 -19.05
N ASN A 85 -8.43 8.41 -18.98
CA ASN A 85 -7.44 7.73 -19.81
C ASN A 85 -7.10 6.36 -19.22
N LEU A 86 -7.53 5.29 -19.90
CA LEU A 86 -7.30 3.91 -19.46
C LEU A 86 -5.87 3.39 -19.73
N ASN A 87 -5.07 4.14 -20.48
CA ASN A 87 -3.66 3.81 -20.72
C ASN A 87 -2.73 4.34 -19.62
N ASP A 88 -3.22 5.25 -18.77
CA ASP A 88 -2.46 5.82 -17.66
C ASP A 88 -2.70 5.04 -16.37
N THR A 89 -2.09 3.87 -16.28
CA THR A 89 -2.23 2.97 -15.12
C THR A 89 -1.75 3.62 -13.81
N GLU A 90 -0.79 4.55 -13.86
CA GLU A 90 -0.32 5.27 -12.68
C GLU A 90 -1.41 6.18 -12.12
N THR A 91 -2.06 6.96 -12.99
CA THR A 91 -3.16 7.83 -12.55
C THR A 91 -4.35 7.02 -12.04
N ILE A 92 -4.71 5.90 -12.70
CA ILE A 92 -5.75 4.99 -12.20
C ILE A 92 -5.41 4.46 -10.81
N ARG A 93 -4.14 4.08 -10.58
CA ARG A 93 -3.68 3.60 -9.28
C ARG A 93 -3.84 4.67 -8.21
N ARG A 94 -3.28 5.85 -8.44
CA ARG A 94 -3.34 6.97 -7.48
C ARG A 94 -4.78 7.38 -7.19
N TYR A 95 -5.63 7.37 -8.22
CA TYR A 95 -7.06 7.66 -8.12
C TYR A 95 -7.77 6.66 -7.20
N GLY A 96 -7.62 5.36 -7.48
CA GLY A 96 -8.26 4.30 -6.68
C GLY A 96 -7.78 4.28 -5.23
N VAL A 97 -6.50 4.54 -4.99
CA VAL A 97 -5.94 4.65 -3.63
C VAL A 97 -6.54 5.84 -2.90
N ALA A 98 -6.56 7.02 -3.51
CA ALA A 98 -7.13 8.22 -2.88
C ALA A 98 -8.63 8.05 -2.60
N TYR A 99 -9.37 7.44 -3.52
CA TYR A 99 -10.80 7.17 -3.36
C TYR A 99 -11.08 6.30 -2.13
N LEU A 100 -10.45 5.11 -2.10
CA LEU A 100 -10.63 4.17 -0.99
C LEU A 100 -10.08 4.71 0.33
N ARG A 101 -9.12 5.62 0.25
CA ARG A 101 -8.59 6.27 1.44
C ARG A 101 -9.63 7.18 2.07
N ASN A 102 -10.29 8.01 1.26
CA ASN A 102 -11.35 8.89 1.75
C ASN A 102 -12.50 8.09 2.38
N GLU A 103 -12.97 7.02 1.72
CA GLU A 103 -14.03 6.18 2.32
C GLU A 103 -13.61 5.60 3.68
N GLN A 104 -12.36 5.13 3.80
CA GLN A 104 -11.86 4.62 5.07
C GLN A 104 -11.74 5.70 6.14
N ASP A 105 -11.25 6.89 5.78
CA ASP A 105 -11.08 7.99 6.71
C ASP A 105 -12.44 8.51 7.20
N ASP A 106 -13.45 8.55 6.32
CA ASP A 106 -14.84 8.87 6.67
C ASP A 106 -15.46 7.82 7.60
N ASP A 107 -15.25 6.52 7.31
CA ASP A 107 -15.72 5.42 8.17
C ASP A 107 -15.07 5.48 9.57
N LEU A 108 -13.75 5.71 9.64
CA LEU A 108 -13.03 5.84 10.91
C LEU A 108 -13.48 7.08 11.71
N ALA A 109 -13.71 8.20 11.02
CA ALA A 109 -14.22 9.41 11.63
C ALA A 109 -15.63 9.19 12.22
N ALA A 110 -16.49 8.41 11.55
CA ALA A 110 -17.80 8.03 12.06
C ALA A 110 -17.72 7.16 13.34
N LEU A 111 -16.64 6.40 13.50
CA LEU A 111 -16.33 5.61 14.70
C LEU A 111 -15.58 6.42 15.79
N GLY A 112 -15.29 7.70 15.55
CA GLY A 112 -14.58 8.57 16.48
C GLY A 112 -13.06 8.34 16.54
N VAL A 113 -12.48 7.62 15.57
CA VAL A 113 -11.04 7.37 15.46
C VAL A 113 -10.42 8.42 14.55
N LYS A 114 -9.36 9.10 15.01
CA LYS A 114 -8.58 10.06 14.22
C LYS A 114 -7.10 9.78 14.37
N PHE A 115 -6.41 9.58 13.24
CA PHE A 115 -4.95 9.47 13.21
C PHE A 115 -4.32 10.83 12.92
N ASP A 116 -3.18 11.12 13.54
CA ASP A 116 -2.46 12.38 13.35
C ASP A 116 -1.56 12.37 12.10
N ASN A 117 -1.10 11.19 11.68
CA ASN A 117 -0.19 11.05 10.54
C ASN A 117 -0.50 9.81 9.70
N PHE A 118 -0.42 9.97 8.40
CA PHE A 118 -0.58 8.90 7.43
C PHE A 118 0.69 8.75 6.61
N TYR A 119 1.23 7.53 6.55
CA TYR A 119 2.41 7.22 5.76
C TYR A 119 2.03 6.23 4.67
N LEU A 120 2.27 6.63 3.43
CA LEU A 120 2.21 5.74 2.28
C LEU A 120 3.41 4.80 2.33
N GLU A 121 3.21 3.50 2.19
CA GLU A 121 4.30 2.53 2.07
C GLU A 121 5.24 2.88 0.90
N SER A 122 4.70 3.35 -0.23
CA SER A 122 5.46 3.85 -1.37
C SER A 122 6.40 5.00 -0.99
N SER A 123 6.00 5.87 -0.06
CA SER A 123 6.82 6.98 0.43
C SER A 123 8.02 6.48 1.25
N LEU A 124 7.88 5.33 1.93
CA LEU A 124 8.99 4.68 2.62
C LEU A 124 10.03 4.15 1.62
N TYR A 125 9.58 3.56 0.52
CA TYR A 125 10.47 3.13 -0.58
C TYR A 125 11.13 4.32 -1.29
N ALA A 126 10.35 5.33 -1.68
CA ALA A 126 10.82 6.51 -2.41
C ALA A 126 11.82 7.35 -1.59
N SER A 127 11.69 7.36 -0.27
CA SER A 127 12.63 8.08 0.62
C SER A 127 14.00 7.40 0.78
N GLY A 128 14.21 6.21 0.20
CA GLY A 128 15.44 5.42 0.34
C GLY A 128 15.63 4.80 1.73
N ARG A 129 14.70 5.03 2.66
CA ARG A 129 14.78 4.56 4.05
C ARG A 129 14.75 3.04 4.15
N VAL A 130 13.96 2.38 3.31
CA VAL A 130 13.92 0.90 3.24
C VAL A 130 15.28 0.35 2.83
N ALA A 131 15.88 0.89 1.76
CA ALA A 131 17.20 0.46 1.29
C ALA A 131 18.29 0.69 2.35
N ALA A 132 18.25 1.83 3.05
CA ALA A 132 19.18 2.13 4.14
C ALA A 132 19.02 1.15 5.32
N ALA A 133 17.79 0.83 5.71
CA ALA A 133 17.50 -0.13 6.77
C ALA A 133 17.99 -1.55 6.41
N VAL A 134 17.75 -1.99 5.16
CA VAL A 134 18.24 -3.28 4.66
C VAL A 134 19.77 -3.33 4.69
N GLN A 135 20.44 -2.26 4.23
CA GLN A 135 21.90 -2.17 4.30
C GLN A 135 22.43 -2.25 5.74
N ALA A 136 21.80 -1.55 6.68
CA ALA A 136 22.18 -1.63 8.09
C ALA A 136 22.04 -3.05 8.65
N MET A 137 20.99 -3.78 8.28
CA MET A 137 20.83 -5.18 8.69
C MET A 137 21.87 -6.10 8.05
N ILE A 138 22.23 -5.88 6.78
CA ILE A 138 23.34 -6.62 6.12
C ILE A 138 24.66 -6.37 6.85
N GLN A 139 24.96 -5.10 7.15
CA GLN A 139 26.18 -4.70 7.86
C GLN A 139 26.24 -5.25 9.29
N SER A 140 25.10 -5.56 9.91
CA SER A 140 25.05 -6.20 11.22
C SER A 140 25.56 -7.66 11.22
N GLY A 141 25.73 -8.26 10.04
CA GLY A 141 26.17 -9.66 9.89
C GLY A 141 25.10 -10.70 10.23
N ARG A 142 23.84 -10.27 10.39
CA ARG A 142 22.71 -11.12 10.80
C ARG A 142 21.83 -11.55 9.64
N THR A 143 22.26 -11.30 8.41
CA THR A 143 21.52 -11.68 7.20
C THR A 143 22.26 -12.73 6.39
N GLU A 144 21.51 -13.54 5.65
CA GLU A 144 22.04 -14.58 4.77
C GLU A 144 21.31 -14.55 3.42
N GLU A 145 22.05 -14.67 2.33
CA GLU A 145 21.46 -14.92 1.00
C GLU A 145 21.29 -16.44 0.81
N LYS A 146 20.05 -16.88 0.64
CA LYS A 146 19.71 -18.28 0.43
C LYS A 146 18.61 -18.40 -0.61
N GLU A 147 18.84 -19.25 -1.62
CA GLU A 147 17.90 -19.51 -2.72
C GLU A 147 17.49 -18.24 -3.49
N GLY A 148 18.40 -17.26 -3.60
CA GLY A 148 18.16 -15.98 -4.29
C GLY A 148 17.37 -14.94 -3.48
N ALA A 149 16.99 -15.29 -2.25
CA ALA A 149 16.32 -14.41 -1.29
C ALA A 149 17.28 -13.98 -0.17
N LEU A 150 17.09 -12.77 0.34
CA LEU A 150 17.78 -12.27 1.53
C LEU A 150 16.95 -12.59 2.77
N TRP A 151 17.58 -13.23 3.76
CA TRP A 151 16.95 -13.66 5.01
C TRP A 151 17.59 -12.96 6.20
N LEU A 152 16.78 -12.57 7.19
CA LEU A 152 17.22 -12.14 8.51
C LEU A 152 17.22 -13.33 9.45
N ASN A 153 18.35 -13.60 10.09
CA ASN A 153 18.49 -14.65 11.11
C ASN A 153 17.93 -14.16 12.46
N THR A 154 16.62 -13.96 12.52
CA THR A 154 15.91 -13.51 13.73
C THR A 154 16.09 -14.44 14.95
N PRO A 155 16.28 -15.77 14.82
CA PRO A 155 16.61 -16.61 15.98
C PRO A 155 17.93 -16.23 16.67
N ALA A 156 18.87 -15.63 15.94
CA ALA A 156 20.14 -15.16 16.47
C ALA A 156 20.04 -13.76 17.13
N CYS A 157 18.89 -13.10 17.11
CA CYS A 157 18.68 -11.73 17.60
C CYS A 157 18.15 -11.63 19.04
N LYS A 158 18.28 -12.70 19.83
CA LYS A 158 17.82 -12.72 21.24
C LYS A 158 18.48 -11.65 22.10
N ASP A 159 19.73 -11.32 21.80
CA ASP A 159 20.48 -10.24 22.45
C ASP A 159 19.86 -8.84 22.22
N LEU A 160 19.07 -8.69 21.16
CA LEU A 160 18.30 -7.49 20.84
C LEU A 160 16.86 -7.54 21.39
N GLY A 161 16.52 -8.58 22.18
CA GLY A 161 15.16 -8.80 22.68
C GLY A 161 14.19 -9.35 21.64
N ILE A 162 14.66 -9.77 20.47
CA ILE A 162 13.83 -10.38 19.42
C ILE A 162 13.76 -11.88 19.70
N ILE A 163 12.54 -12.39 19.89
CA ILE A 163 12.29 -13.83 20.06
C ILE A 163 11.51 -14.31 18.86
N ASP A 164 12.18 -15.10 18.03
CA ASP A 164 11.61 -15.69 16.82
C ASP A 164 12.13 -17.12 16.67
N ASP A 165 11.32 -17.98 16.08
CA ASP A 165 11.59 -19.42 15.96
C ASP A 165 12.28 -19.78 14.64
N LYS A 166 12.17 -18.93 13.62
CA LYS A 166 12.72 -19.15 12.29
C LYS A 166 13.20 -17.86 11.63
N PRO A 167 14.17 -17.93 10.69
CA PRO A 167 14.56 -16.78 9.88
C PRO A 167 13.38 -16.17 9.12
N ARG A 168 13.44 -14.86 8.92
CA ARG A 168 12.41 -14.12 8.17
C ARG A 168 12.98 -13.66 6.84
N VAL A 169 12.24 -13.86 5.77
CA VAL A 169 12.58 -13.27 4.47
C VAL A 169 12.55 -11.76 4.62
N MET A 170 13.53 -11.08 4.03
CA MET A 170 13.58 -9.63 3.89
C MET A 170 13.43 -9.20 2.43
N ARG A 171 14.03 -9.96 1.50
CA ARG A 171 13.95 -9.73 0.05
C ARG A 171 13.67 -11.04 -0.65
N LYS A 172 12.62 -11.09 -1.47
CA LYS A 172 12.28 -12.25 -2.31
C LYS A 172 13.19 -12.35 -3.52
N VAL A 173 13.07 -13.48 -4.23
CA VAL A 173 13.83 -13.78 -5.45
C VAL A 173 13.54 -12.78 -6.58
N ASP A 174 12.31 -12.27 -6.65
CA ASP A 174 11.90 -11.24 -7.62
C ASP A 174 12.39 -9.82 -7.27
N GLY A 175 13.15 -9.67 -6.19
CA GLY A 175 13.70 -8.40 -5.72
C GLY A 175 12.75 -7.57 -4.84
N THR A 176 11.50 -8.02 -4.63
CA THR A 176 10.56 -7.33 -3.74
C THR A 176 10.94 -7.52 -2.27
N PHE A 177 10.83 -6.46 -1.47
CA PHE A 177 11.06 -6.51 -0.04
C PHE A 177 9.78 -6.91 0.72
N THR A 178 9.95 -7.47 1.92
CA THR A 178 8.88 -7.97 2.80
C THR A 178 8.94 -7.38 4.19
#